data_AF-A0A6J1QJC8-F1
#
_entry.id   AF-A0A6J1QJC8-F1
#
_cell.length_a   1.000
_cell.length_b   1.000
_cell.length_c   1.000
_cell.angle_alpha   90.00
_cell.angle_beta   90.00
_cell.angle_gamma   90.00
#
_symmetry.space_group_name_H-M   'P 1'
#
loop_
_entity.id
_entity.type
_entity.pdbx_description
1 polymer ?
#
loop_
_entity_poly.entity_id
_entity_poly.type
_entity_poly.pdbx_seq_one_letter_code
_entity_poly.pdbx_strand_id
1 'polypeptide(L)'
;IAYLLDVKIDVQPSQSETQGVSIKQVCFLVRELLTIFENEPSECFVKDLIHLLPKICSKLDDVVSRLRQDDNCNFRKGAILLLHLLTSIFNWKGFSSVTYNTLLREGLRTLARQVNEENALLRSCKELVAESYKYFESLLDIATEIALANVLVNMCQSLMKHSETYVQEYKGKHAKLAYKFLCLEWPEDKHTGPQYKLSVIQLLNNWMDNEPSPLEAVTSILKWLPDEVSNFENVSSLTRIPSVKKYIFHLLYKKLFDGLIKGINIALLAVNSDPKRIKVWHNITSNVQKLVQICKTLQTKPTIRLFLRYMPLLIKQFLNTGMPILEHNLKYQTDDVTSILKMMQNGTRYLHAICCDCTEKKNLPLFKYVPAAKSIAEKFIYRVKGMLVLNDSAAAFWMGNLVNKNLDGREILSQTSSEETPLLDMNKNLEELVNASSEILDSDLGEKPIEETEDENEDIDDL
;
A
#
# COMPACT_ATOMS: atom_id res chain seq x y z
N ILE A 1 -3.68 37.46 -0.06
CA ILE A 1 -2.84 36.29 -0.42
C ILE A 1 -1.57 36.73 -1.13
N ALA A 2 -1.67 37.42 -2.28
CA ALA A 2 -0.50 37.85 -3.07
C ALA A 2 0.55 38.71 -2.32
N TYR A 3 0.13 39.57 -1.40
CA TYR A 3 1.01 40.42 -0.58
C TYR A 3 1.69 39.68 0.59
N LEU A 4 1.15 38.55 1.03
CA LEU A 4 1.65 37.80 2.19
C LEU A 4 2.72 36.76 1.79
N LEU A 5 2.77 36.38 0.52
CA LEU A 5 3.82 35.56 -0.08
C LEU A 5 4.99 36.40 -0.62
N ASP A 6 4.88 37.73 -0.62
CA ASP A 6 5.83 38.67 -1.25
C ASP A 6 6.99 39.10 -0.34
N VAL A 7 7.03 38.66 0.91
CA VAL A 7 7.95 39.24 1.90
C VAL A 7 9.11 38.28 2.20
N LYS A 8 10.33 38.71 1.83
CA LYS A 8 11.60 38.13 2.31
C LYS A 8 11.64 38.26 3.83
N ILE A 9 11.93 37.16 4.55
CA ILE A 9 12.11 37.23 6.00
C ILE A 9 13.52 37.78 6.26
N ASP A 10 13.60 39.02 6.74
CA ASP A 10 14.88 39.69 6.95
C ASP A 10 15.74 39.05 8.05
N VAL A 11 17.04 39.09 7.80
CA VAL A 11 18.12 38.79 8.73
C VAL A 11 18.32 40.04 9.59
N GLN A 12 17.92 40.02 10.86
CA GLN A 12 18.25 41.12 11.78
C GLN A 12 19.75 41.03 12.14
N PRO A 13 20.47 42.17 12.30
CA PRO A 13 20.07 43.20 13.25
C PRO A 13 20.06 44.64 12.71
N SER A 14 19.21 45.45 13.33
CA SER A 14 19.14 46.92 13.30
C SER A 14 18.05 47.54 12.40
N GLN A 15 16.98 47.94 13.07
CA GLN A 15 16.13 49.12 12.82
C GLN A 15 15.80 49.49 11.36
N SER A 16 14.77 48.86 10.81
CA SER A 16 13.71 49.54 10.06
C SER A 16 12.51 48.60 9.90
N GLU A 17 11.36 49.02 10.39
CA GLU A 17 10.10 48.28 10.34
C GLU A 17 9.61 48.12 8.89
N THR A 18 9.88 46.96 8.29
CA THR A 18 8.97 46.36 7.31
C THR A 18 8.58 44.99 7.86
N GLN A 19 7.29 44.79 8.13
CA GLN A 19 6.76 43.59 8.78
C GLN A 19 6.96 42.36 7.90
N GLY A 20 8.05 41.62 8.14
CA GLY A 20 8.26 40.27 7.60
C GLY A 20 7.13 39.34 8.02
N VAL A 21 6.45 38.68 7.07
CA VAL A 21 5.44 37.67 7.38
C VAL A 21 6.11 36.48 8.05
N SER A 22 5.71 36.19 9.28
CA SER A 22 6.25 35.05 10.04
C SER A 22 5.90 33.72 9.39
N ILE A 23 6.74 32.70 9.55
CA ILE A 23 6.47 31.34 9.05
C ILE A 23 5.14 30.78 9.59
N LYS A 24 4.71 31.21 10.79
CA LYS A 24 3.42 30.84 11.38
C LYS A 24 2.24 31.43 10.59
N GLN A 25 2.35 32.69 10.14
CA GLN A 25 1.34 33.31 9.28
C GLN A 25 1.29 32.63 7.90
N VAL A 26 2.45 32.27 7.33
CA VAL A 26 2.49 31.48 6.10
C VAL A 26 1.76 30.15 6.29
N CYS A 27 2.06 29.41 7.37
CA CYS A 27 1.39 28.15 7.68
C CYS A 27 -0.12 28.32 7.84
N PHE A 28 -0.58 29.38 8.49
CA PHE A 28 -2.01 29.68 8.65
C PHE A 28 -2.69 29.89 7.30
N LEU A 29 -2.13 30.74 6.44
CA LEU A 29 -2.69 31.02 5.12
C LEU A 29 -2.74 29.77 4.24
N VAL A 30 -1.66 28.99 4.23
CA VAL A 30 -1.60 27.77 3.41
C VAL A 30 -2.63 26.74 3.89
N ARG A 31 -2.88 26.64 5.20
CA ARG A 31 -3.96 25.80 5.75
C ARG A 31 -5.33 26.25 5.25
N GLU A 32 -5.63 27.54 5.30
CA GLU A 32 -6.90 28.06 4.78
C GLU A 32 -7.07 27.75 3.29
N LEU A 33 -6.01 27.87 2.49
CA LEU A 33 -6.04 27.51 1.07
C LEU A 33 -6.28 26.02 0.85
N LEU A 34 -5.70 25.16 1.68
CA LEU A 34 -5.93 23.72 1.64
C LEU A 34 -7.38 23.36 2.01
N THR A 35 -7.96 24.01 3.02
CA THR A 35 -9.38 23.84 3.37
C THR A 35 -10.31 24.24 2.22
N ILE A 36 -9.95 25.27 1.44
CA ILE A 36 -10.71 25.66 0.24
C ILE A 36 -10.59 24.57 -0.85
N PHE A 37 -9.42 23.94 -1.00
CA PHE A 37 -9.23 22.81 -1.92
C PHE A 37 -10.06 21.57 -1.55
N GLU A 38 -10.30 21.33 -0.26
CA GLU A 38 -11.12 20.21 0.21
C GLU A 38 -12.60 20.39 -0.16
N ASN A 39 -13.07 21.63 -0.31
CA ASN A 39 -14.46 22.00 -0.61
C ASN A 39 -14.76 22.15 -2.12
N GLU A 40 -14.06 21.38 -2.97
CA GLU A 40 -14.07 21.46 -4.44
C GLU A 40 -13.66 22.86 -4.97
N PRO A 41 -12.42 23.03 -5.46
CA PRO A 41 -11.93 24.32 -5.91
C PRO A 41 -12.63 24.77 -7.20
N SER A 42 -13.07 26.03 -7.23
CA SER A 42 -13.59 26.64 -8.46
C SER A 42 -12.48 26.78 -9.51
N GLU A 43 -12.85 26.79 -10.79
CA GLU A 43 -11.92 26.98 -11.91
C GLU A 43 -11.11 28.29 -11.75
N CYS A 44 -11.78 29.38 -11.38
CA CYS A 44 -11.14 30.68 -11.14
C CYS A 44 -10.10 30.60 -10.02
N PHE A 45 -10.41 29.90 -8.93
CA PHE A 45 -9.48 29.73 -7.82
C PHE A 45 -8.20 28.99 -8.23
N VAL A 46 -8.30 27.93 -9.03
CA VAL A 46 -7.13 27.21 -9.53
C VAL A 46 -6.31 28.08 -10.48
N LYS A 47 -6.95 28.86 -11.35
CA LYS A 47 -6.24 29.84 -12.21
C LYS A 47 -5.46 30.86 -11.39
N ASP A 48 -6.09 31.45 -10.38
CA ASP A 48 -5.44 32.42 -9.49
C ASP A 48 -4.25 31.80 -8.75
N LEU A 49 -4.37 30.55 -8.30
CA LEU A 49 -3.27 29.85 -7.65
C LEU A 49 -2.10 29.53 -8.59
N ILE A 50 -2.38 29.19 -9.86
CA ILE A 50 -1.33 29.00 -10.86
C ILE A 50 -0.58 30.31 -11.12
N HIS A 51 -1.29 31.45 -11.15
CA HIS A 51 -0.64 32.76 -11.25
C HIS A 51 0.16 33.13 -9.98
N LEU A 52 -0.21 32.61 -8.81
CA LEU A 52 0.53 32.78 -7.56
C LEU A 52 1.68 31.77 -7.38
N LEU A 53 1.77 30.74 -8.23
CA LEU A 53 2.76 29.68 -8.12
C LEU A 53 4.22 30.17 -8.05
N PRO A 54 4.66 31.20 -8.81
CA PRO A 54 6.03 31.72 -8.68
C PRO A 54 6.34 32.21 -7.27
N LYS A 55 5.38 32.84 -6.59
CA LYS A 55 5.54 33.31 -5.21
C LYS A 55 5.56 32.15 -4.22
N ILE A 56 4.71 31.14 -4.44
CA ILE A 56 4.69 29.92 -3.63
C ILE A 56 6.04 29.21 -3.73
N CYS A 57 6.62 29.08 -4.92
CA CYS A 57 7.93 28.46 -5.15
C CYS A 57 9.06 29.27 -4.49
N SER A 58 9.10 30.58 -4.71
CA SER A 58 10.09 31.46 -4.04
C SER A 58 10.02 31.35 -2.52
N LYS A 59 8.81 31.24 -1.96
CA LYS A 59 8.65 31.05 -0.52
C LYS A 59 9.09 29.67 -0.05
N LEU A 60 8.83 28.62 -0.84
CA LEU A 60 9.35 27.29 -0.58
C LEU A 60 10.88 27.30 -0.55
N ASP A 61 11.54 27.95 -1.51
CA ASP A 61 13.00 28.05 -1.56
C ASP A 61 13.61 28.78 -0.36
N ASP A 62 12.97 29.86 0.12
CA ASP A 62 13.38 30.55 1.37
C ASP A 62 13.25 29.62 2.58
N VAL A 63 12.16 28.85 2.68
CA VAL A 63 11.95 27.88 3.77
C VAL A 63 12.97 26.74 3.69
N VAL A 64 13.21 26.19 2.50
CA VAL A 64 14.20 25.13 2.24
C VAL A 64 15.60 25.60 2.60
N SER A 65 15.99 26.80 2.17
CA SER A 65 17.31 27.36 2.43
C SER A 65 17.57 27.53 3.93
N ARG A 66 16.54 27.89 4.70
CA ARG A 66 16.61 27.97 6.17
C ARG A 66 16.68 26.59 6.83
N LEU A 67 15.87 25.64 6.36
CA LEU A 67 15.91 24.26 6.87
C LEU A 67 17.27 23.60 6.68
N ARG A 68 17.98 23.93 5.59
CA ARG A 68 19.35 23.46 5.35
C ARG A 68 20.38 24.08 6.31
N GLN A 69 20.08 25.24 6.89
CA GLN A 69 20.96 25.93 7.84
C GLN A 69 20.65 25.56 9.30
N ASP A 70 19.36 25.50 9.64
CA ASP A 70 18.87 25.19 10.99
C ASP A 70 17.57 24.36 10.88
N ASP A 71 17.61 23.14 11.41
CA ASP A 71 16.48 22.20 11.35
C ASP A 71 15.42 22.55 12.40
N ASN A 72 14.53 23.46 12.02
CA ASN A 72 13.52 24.03 12.91
C ASN A 72 12.11 23.54 12.58
N CYS A 73 11.41 23.03 13.60
CA CYS A 73 10.05 22.49 13.52
C CYS A 73 9.04 23.40 12.80
N ASN A 74 9.11 24.73 12.98
CA ASN A 74 8.16 25.64 12.33
C ASN A 74 8.40 25.73 10.81
N PHE A 75 9.65 25.74 10.39
CA PHE A 75 10.01 25.75 8.97
C PHE A 75 9.69 24.41 8.32
N ARG A 76 9.88 23.29 9.03
CA ARG A 76 9.52 21.95 8.57
C ARG A 76 8.03 21.84 8.28
N LYS A 77 7.21 22.32 9.23
CA LYS A 77 5.76 22.44 9.06
C LYS A 77 5.36 23.35 7.90
N GLY A 78 6.08 24.46 7.71
CA GLY A 78 5.90 25.35 6.56
C GLY A 78 6.17 24.65 5.23
N ALA A 79 7.27 23.93 5.12
CA ALA A 79 7.63 23.14 3.93
C ALA A 79 6.57 22.07 3.63
N ILE A 80 6.16 21.29 4.64
CA ILE A 80 5.09 20.29 4.52
C ILE A 80 3.81 20.91 3.95
N LEU A 81 3.36 22.04 4.50
CA LEU A 81 2.13 22.70 4.06
C LEU A 81 2.25 23.26 2.63
N LEU A 82 3.37 23.90 2.29
CA LEU A 82 3.61 24.42 0.95
C LEU A 82 3.65 23.30 -0.10
N LEU A 83 4.35 22.20 0.19
CA LEU A 83 4.41 21.04 -0.69
C LEU A 83 3.05 20.34 -0.81
N HIS A 84 2.25 20.27 0.27
CA HIS A 84 0.87 19.80 0.21
C HIS A 84 0.02 20.70 -0.69
N LEU A 85 0.14 22.02 -0.58
CA LEU A 85 -0.59 22.96 -1.44
C LEU A 85 -0.23 22.75 -2.91
N LEU A 86 1.06 22.61 -3.23
CA LEU A 86 1.50 22.29 -4.58
C LEU A 86 0.93 20.95 -5.05
N THR A 87 0.98 19.92 -4.20
CA THR A 87 0.41 18.60 -4.49
C THR A 87 -1.09 18.70 -4.80
N SER A 88 -1.85 19.48 -4.02
CA SER A 88 -3.29 19.71 -4.22
C SER A 88 -3.59 20.47 -5.51
N ILE A 89 -2.81 21.50 -5.84
CA ILE A 89 -2.91 22.25 -7.10
C ILE A 89 -2.76 21.30 -8.29
N PHE A 90 -1.65 20.55 -8.35
CA PHE A 90 -1.40 19.61 -9.45
C PHE A 90 -2.30 18.37 -9.38
N ASN A 91 -2.97 18.12 -8.25
CA ASN A 91 -4.01 17.10 -8.08
C ASN A 91 -5.43 17.52 -8.47
N TRP A 92 -5.64 18.76 -8.92
CA TRP A 92 -6.93 19.19 -9.42
C TRP A 92 -7.44 18.32 -10.58
N LYS A 93 -8.64 17.75 -10.41
CA LYS A 93 -9.27 16.84 -11.40
C LYS A 93 -9.50 17.49 -12.76
N GLY A 94 -9.61 18.83 -12.81
CA GLY A 94 -9.77 19.57 -14.05
C GLY A 94 -8.60 19.38 -15.02
N PHE A 95 -7.38 19.14 -14.52
CA PHE A 95 -6.22 18.91 -15.39
C PHE A 95 -6.25 17.62 -16.20
N SER A 96 -7.19 16.70 -15.92
CA SER A 96 -7.44 15.54 -16.80
C SER A 96 -8.14 15.94 -18.11
N SER A 97 -8.80 17.12 -18.15
CA SER A 97 -9.46 17.63 -19.34
C SER A 97 -8.49 18.42 -20.22
N VAL A 98 -8.60 18.20 -21.53
CA VAL A 98 -7.79 18.89 -22.55
C VAL A 98 -7.97 20.41 -22.48
N THR A 99 -9.13 20.89 -22.01
CA THR A 99 -9.46 22.31 -21.84
C THR A 99 -8.43 23.06 -21.00
N TYR A 100 -7.86 22.41 -19.99
CA TYR A 100 -6.95 23.05 -19.03
C TYR A 100 -5.48 22.73 -19.26
N ASN A 101 -5.14 22.10 -20.40
CA ASN A 101 -3.75 21.76 -20.72
C ASN A 101 -2.84 22.99 -20.82
N THR A 102 -3.35 24.12 -21.27
CA THR A 102 -2.59 25.38 -21.34
C THR A 102 -2.22 25.87 -19.93
N LEU A 103 -3.20 25.88 -19.03
CA LEU A 103 -3.04 26.26 -17.62
C LEU A 103 -2.09 25.30 -16.88
N LEU A 104 -2.23 23.99 -17.11
CA LEU A 104 -1.33 22.97 -16.56
C LEU A 104 0.12 23.21 -16.99
N ARG A 105 0.35 23.45 -18.29
CA ARG A 105 1.69 23.73 -18.83
C ARG A 105 2.29 25.01 -18.27
N GLU A 106 1.47 26.03 -18.01
CA GLU A 106 1.93 27.26 -17.34
C GLU A 106 2.41 27.00 -15.91
N GLY A 107 1.64 26.21 -15.14
CA GLY A 107 2.05 25.76 -13.81
C GLY A 107 3.34 24.95 -13.84
N LEU A 108 3.43 23.95 -14.72
CA LEU A 108 4.63 23.11 -14.85
C LEU A 108 5.87 23.90 -15.31
N ARG A 109 5.71 24.90 -16.18
CA ARG A 109 6.82 25.80 -16.56
C ARG A 109 7.38 26.56 -15.38
N THR A 110 6.50 27.01 -14.48
CA THR A 110 6.91 27.75 -13.29
C THR A 110 7.75 26.88 -12.34
N LEU A 111 7.41 25.60 -12.22
CA LEU A 111 8.23 24.62 -11.48
C LEU A 111 9.54 24.30 -12.19
N ALA A 112 9.49 24.04 -13.50
CA ALA A 112 10.68 23.72 -14.29
C ALA A 112 11.71 24.86 -14.32
N ARG A 113 11.25 26.12 -14.25
CA ARG A 113 12.11 27.32 -14.12
C ARG A 113 12.96 27.33 -12.86
N GLN A 114 12.52 26.69 -11.78
CA GLN A 114 13.30 26.63 -10.54
C GLN A 114 14.61 25.83 -10.72
N VAL A 115 14.70 24.97 -11.74
CA VAL A 115 15.94 24.27 -12.08
C VAL A 115 16.81 25.09 -13.04
N ASN A 116 16.20 25.61 -14.11
CA ASN A 116 16.87 26.42 -15.12
C ASN A 116 15.86 27.37 -15.76
N GLU A 117 16.18 28.67 -15.83
CA GLU A 117 15.34 29.69 -16.46
C GLU A 117 15.03 29.39 -17.93
N GLU A 118 15.94 28.71 -18.65
CA GLU A 118 15.73 28.30 -20.06
C GLU A 118 14.56 27.33 -20.23
N ASN A 119 14.19 26.60 -19.16
CA ASN A 119 13.05 25.67 -19.17
C ASN A 119 11.71 26.38 -19.38
N ALA A 120 11.67 27.72 -19.29
CA ALA A 120 10.54 28.55 -19.69
C ALA A 120 10.06 28.27 -21.12
N LEU A 121 10.97 27.88 -22.01
CA LEU A 121 10.72 27.69 -23.44
C LEU A 121 10.14 26.30 -23.76
N LEU A 122 10.20 25.37 -22.80
CA LEU A 122 9.72 24.01 -22.99
C LEU A 122 8.22 23.98 -23.30
N ARG A 123 7.85 23.13 -24.26
CA ARG A 123 6.48 22.99 -24.75
C ARG A 123 5.89 21.62 -24.46
N SER A 124 6.72 20.58 -24.36
CA SER A 124 6.28 19.22 -24.09
C SER A 124 5.94 19.04 -22.62
N CYS A 125 4.78 18.45 -22.32
CA CYS A 125 4.45 18.07 -20.95
C CYS A 125 5.47 17.07 -20.38
N LYS A 126 6.05 16.19 -21.21
CA LYS A 126 7.07 15.22 -20.75
C LYS A 126 8.31 15.94 -20.22
N GLU A 127 8.83 16.91 -20.97
CA GLU A 127 10.02 17.68 -20.61
C GLU A 127 9.74 18.55 -19.37
N LEU A 128 8.58 19.21 -19.35
CA LEU A 128 8.15 20.03 -18.21
C LEU A 128 8.01 19.22 -16.92
N VAL A 129 7.42 18.03 -16.99
CA VAL A 129 7.33 17.10 -15.86
C VAL A 129 8.71 16.62 -15.43
N ALA A 130 9.59 16.27 -16.37
CA ALA A 130 10.94 15.82 -16.06
C ALA A 130 11.76 16.88 -15.31
N GLU A 131 11.77 18.13 -15.78
CA GLU A 131 12.47 19.23 -15.11
C GLU A 131 11.82 19.61 -13.77
N SER A 132 10.48 19.62 -13.70
CA SER A 132 9.78 19.84 -12.44
C SER A 132 10.09 18.74 -11.41
N TYR A 133 10.22 17.49 -11.86
CA TYR A 133 10.58 16.37 -10.99
C TYR A 133 12.00 16.52 -10.44
N LYS A 134 12.96 16.92 -11.29
CA LYS A 134 14.35 17.18 -10.88
C LYS A 134 14.44 18.26 -9.80
N TYR A 135 13.60 19.29 -9.85
CA TYR A 135 13.51 20.29 -8.79
C TYR A 135 13.21 19.64 -7.45
N PHE A 136 12.14 18.83 -7.35
CA PHE A 136 11.80 18.17 -6.08
C PHE A 136 12.78 17.07 -5.67
N GLU A 137 13.46 16.41 -6.62
CA GLU A 137 14.58 15.51 -6.31
C GLU A 137 15.74 16.26 -5.63
N SER A 138 15.97 17.52 -6.00
CA SER A 138 17.01 18.36 -5.36
C SER A 138 16.65 18.78 -3.93
N LEU A 139 15.39 18.60 -3.52
CA LEU A 139 14.88 18.93 -2.18
C LEU A 139 14.83 17.71 -1.26
N LEU A 140 15.29 16.53 -1.69
CA LEU A 140 15.18 15.31 -0.86
C LEU A 140 16.11 15.34 0.37
N ASP A 141 17.12 16.21 0.37
CA ASP A 141 18.10 16.39 1.45
C ASP A 141 17.48 16.98 2.73
N ILE A 142 16.41 17.76 2.61
CA ILE A 142 15.74 18.39 3.76
C ILE A 142 14.80 17.44 4.50
N ALA A 143 14.60 16.22 4.01
CA ALA A 143 13.67 15.25 4.58
C ALA A 143 14.22 14.70 5.90
N THR A 144 14.00 15.42 7.00
CA THR A 144 14.40 15.03 8.37
C THR A 144 13.30 14.31 9.17
N GLU A 145 12.04 14.40 8.71
CA GLU A 145 10.89 13.66 9.23
C GLU A 145 10.20 12.84 8.13
N ILE A 146 9.54 11.75 8.52
CA ILE A 146 8.80 10.90 7.59
C ILE A 146 7.67 11.67 6.89
N ALA A 147 7.05 12.62 7.59
CA ALA A 147 5.95 13.40 7.06
C ALA A 147 6.43 14.23 5.86
N LEU A 148 7.57 14.91 5.99
CA LEU A 148 8.16 15.72 4.93
C LEU A 148 8.63 14.86 3.75
N ALA A 149 9.28 13.71 4.03
CA ALA A 149 9.66 12.73 3.01
C ALA A 149 8.46 12.27 2.20
N ASN A 150 7.36 11.94 2.88
CA ASN A 150 6.12 11.51 2.27
C ASN A 150 5.49 12.61 1.40
N VAL A 151 5.45 13.87 1.86
CA VAL A 151 4.92 14.97 1.04
C VAL A 151 5.76 15.18 -0.22
N LEU A 152 7.10 15.12 -0.13
CA LEU A 152 7.99 15.23 -1.29
C LEU A 152 7.72 14.13 -2.31
N VAL A 153 7.56 12.89 -1.86
CA VAL A 153 7.21 11.75 -2.72
C VAL A 153 5.83 11.96 -3.37
N ASN A 154 4.82 12.37 -2.60
CA ASN A 154 3.47 12.64 -3.15
C ASN A 154 3.46 13.78 -4.16
N MET A 155 4.25 14.84 -3.94
CA MET A 155 4.41 15.93 -4.88
C MET A 155 5.01 15.41 -6.20
N CYS A 156 6.08 14.62 -6.12
CA CYS A 156 6.69 13.96 -7.28
C CYS A 156 5.69 13.08 -8.05
N GLN A 157 4.89 12.27 -7.34
CA GLN A 157 3.84 11.44 -7.94
C GLN A 157 2.76 12.28 -8.62
N SER A 158 2.37 13.41 -8.01
CA SER A 158 1.37 14.33 -8.57
C SER A 158 1.81 15.00 -9.87
N LEU A 159 3.12 15.13 -10.09
CA LEU A 159 3.68 15.62 -11.35
C LEU A 159 3.72 14.53 -12.41
N MET A 160 4.16 13.33 -12.02
CA MET A 160 4.31 12.20 -12.95
C MET A 160 3.04 11.91 -13.73
N LYS A 161 1.87 11.92 -13.08
CA LYS A 161 0.58 11.61 -13.71
C LYS A 161 0.22 12.48 -14.92
N HIS A 162 0.85 13.64 -15.08
CA HIS A 162 0.62 14.57 -16.21
C HIS A 162 1.41 14.18 -17.48
N SER A 163 2.18 13.09 -17.44
CA SER A 163 2.85 12.53 -18.61
C SER A 163 2.94 11.01 -18.53
N GLU A 164 2.11 10.31 -19.29
CA GLU A 164 2.10 8.84 -19.32
C GLU A 164 3.46 8.24 -19.72
N THR A 165 4.11 8.82 -20.73
CA THR A 165 5.44 8.39 -21.18
C THR A 165 6.49 8.56 -20.08
N TYR A 166 6.44 9.66 -19.31
CA TYR A 166 7.33 9.84 -18.16
C TYR A 166 7.03 8.83 -17.05
N VAL A 167 5.76 8.56 -16.74
CA VAL A 167 5.37 7.54 -15.75
C VAL A 167 5.96 6.18 -16.12
N GLN A 168 5.84 5.75 -17.38
CA GLN A 168 6.33 4.45 -17.82
C GLN A 168 7.85 4.31 -17.64
N GLU A 169 8.62 5.37 -17.93
CA GLU A 169 10.08 5.38 -17.81
C GLU A 169 10.58 5.55 -16.37
N TYR A 170 9.87 6.33 -15.53
CA TYR A 170 10.37 6.77 -14.23
C TYR A 170 9.72 6.10 -13.01
N LYS A 171 8.60 5.38 -13.17
CA LYS A 171 7.88 4.71 -12.06
C LYS A 171 8.77 3.83 -11.17
N GLY A 172 9.72 3.10 -11.76
CA GLY A 172 10.66 2.28 -10.99
C GLY A 172 11.65 3.08 -10.15
N LYS A 173 12.08 4.25 -10.61
CA LYS A 173 12.93 5.15 -9.80
C LYS A 173 12.12 5.78 -8.66
N HIS A 174 10.87 6.16 -8.95
CA HIS A 174 9.96 6.69 -7.94
C HIS A 174 9.62 5.65 -6.85
N ALA A 175 9.35 4.41 -7.23
CA ALA A 175 9.15 3.30 -6.29
C ALA A 175 10.35 3.10 -5.37
N LYS A 176 11.57 3.11 -5.94
CA LYS A 176 12.83 3.03 -5.17
C LYS A 176 13.02 4.21 -4.23
N LEU A 177 12.60 5.42 -4.62
CA LEU A 177 12.66 6.60 -3.75
C LEU A 177 11.77 6.41 -2.51
N ALA A 178 10.51 6.02 -2.70
CA ALA A 178 9.59 5.74 -1.60
C ALA A 178 10.12 4.63 -0.67
N TYR A 179 10.68 3.56 -1.26
CA TYR A 179 11.30 2.47 -0.50
C TYR A 179 12.53 2.93 0.30
N LYS A 180 13.39 3.78 -0.28
CA LYS A 180 14.55 4.34 0.44
C LYS A 180 14.14 5.09 1.70
N PHE A 181 13.09 5.92 1.63
CA PHE A 181 12.58 6.63 2.80
C PHE A 181 12.00 5.69 3.86
N LEU A 182 11.37 4.58 3.47
CA LEU A 182 10.93 3.56 4.42
C LEU A 182 12.10 2.85 5.13
N CYS A 183 13.28 2.80 4.50
CA CYS A 183 14.48 2.21 5.06
C CYS A 183 15.26 3.16 5.99
N LEU A 184 14.83 4.41 6.16
CA LEU A 184 15.46 5.35 7.08
C LEU A 184 14.88 5.24 8.50
N GLU A 185 15.71 5.66 9.46
CA GLU A 185 15.31 5.95 10.83
C GLU A 185 14.93 7.43 10.96
N TRP A 186 13.86 7.71 11.69
CA TRP A 186 13.30 9.06 11.85
C TRP A 186 13.36 9.50 13.32
N PRO A 187 14.53 9.82 13.88
CA PRO A 187 14.71 10.05 15.32
C PRO A 187 13.85 11.20 15.87
N GLU A 188 13.55 12.19 15.03
CA GLU A 188 12.75 13.37 15.40
C GLU A 188 11.24 13.08 15.45
N ASP A 189 10.80 11.94 14.93
CA ASP A 189 9.39 11.57 14.90
C ASP A 189 8.96 10.87 16.19
N LYS A 190 7.78 11.23 16.72
CA LYS A 190 7.20 10.56 17.91
C LYS A 190 6.79 9.11 17.66
N HIS A 191 6.88 8.62 16.42
CA HIS A 191 6.62 7.24 15.98
C HIS A 191 5.31 6.59 16.46
N THR A 192 4.32 7.36 16.94
CA THR A 192 3.14 6.85 17.66
C THR A 192 1.84 7.61 17.32
N GLY A 193 1.84 8.43 16.25
CA GLY A 193 0.67 9.23 15.86
C GLY A 193 -0.08 8.76 14.60
N PRO A 194 -1.35 9.17 14.40
CA PRO A 194 -2.11 8.88 13.19
C PRO A 194 -1.45 9.46 11.93
N GLN A 195 -0.83 10.64 12.04
CA GLN A 195 -0.08 11.25 10.94
C GLN A 195 1.13 10.42 10.49
N TYR A 196 1.82 9.78 11.45
CA TYR A 196 2.93 8.88 11.15
C TYR A 196 2.42 7.64 10.42
N LYS A 197 1.33 7.03 10.91
CA LYS A 197 0.66 5.89 10.27
C LYS A 197 0.26 6.24 8.82
N LEU A 198 -0.38 7.39 8.60
CA LEU A 198 -0.76 7.87 7.26
C LEU A 198 0.45 8.05 6.34
N SER A 199 1.54 8.63 6.84
CA SER A 199 2.77 8.82 6.06
C SER A 199 3.40 7.49 5.63
N VAL A 200 3.43 6.50 6.54
CA VAL A 200 3.89 5.14 6.21
C VAL A 200 2.98 4.48 5.17
N ILE A 201 1.65 4.60 5.30
CA ILE A 201 0.69 4.07 4.31
C ILE A 201 0.97 4.65 2.93
N GLN A 202 1.12 5.97 2.84
CA GLN A 202 1.35 6.65 1.57
C GLN A 202 2.70 6.29 0.95
N LEU A 203 3.78 6.18 1.74
CA LEU A 203 5.07 5.70 1.24
C LEU A 203 5.00 4.24 0.75
N LEU A 204 4.30 3.36 1.49
CA LEU A 204 4.10 1.96 1.06
C LEU A 204 3.29 1.86 -0.24
N ASN A 205 2.25 2.70 -0.39
CA ASN A 205 1.49 2.80 -1.64
C ASN A 205 2.39 3.27 -2.79
N ASN A 206 3.10 4.39 -2.62
CA ASN A 206 3.98 4.94 -3.65
C ASN A 206 5.09 3.96 -4.07
N TRP A 207 5.59 3.14 -3.14
CA TRP A 207 6.53 2.07 -3.47
C TRP A 207 5.86 0.96 -4.29
N MET A 208 4.85 0.28 -3.73
CA MET A 208 4.30 -0.94 -4.34
C MET A 208 3.45 -0.70 -5.59
N ASP A 209 2.75 0.44 -5.66
CA ASP A 209 1.89 0.74 -6.82
C ASP A 209 2.69 1.24 -8.04
N ASN A 210 3.90 1.77 -7.84
CA ASN A 210 4.79 2.20 -8.93
C ASN A 210 5.89 1.19 -9.28
N GLU A 211 6.03 0.09 -8.52
CA GLU A 211 7.03 -0.95 -8.76
C GLU A 211 6.74 -1.69 -10.09
N PRO A 212 7.68 -1.70 -11.08
CA PRO A 212 7.48 -2.40 -12.35
C PRO A 212 7.35 -3.92 -12.20
N SER A 213 8.02 -4.50 -11.21
CA SER A 213 8.03 -5.93 -10.92
C SER A 213 7.65 -6.20 -9.45
N PRO A 214 6.36 -6.03 -9.06
CA PRO A 214 5.93 -6.17 -7.67
C PRO A 214 6.24 -7.54 -7.07
N LEU A 215 6.14 -8.61 -7.88
CA LEU A 215 6.45 -9.97 -7.43
C LEU A 215 7.91 -10.11 -6.98
N GLU A 216 8.86 -9.52 -7.71
CA GLU A 216 10.29 -9.59 -7.36
C GLU A 216 10.60 -8.77 -6.11
N ALA A 217 9.98 -7.60 -5.97
CA ALA A 217 10.08 -6.77 -4.77
C ALA A 217 9.56 -7.53 -3.53
N VAL A 218 8.34 -8.10 -3.60
CA VAL A 218 7.76 -8.92 -2.53
C VAL A 218 8.66 -10.12 -2.20
N THR A 219 9.15 -10.82 -3.22
CA THR A 219 10.05 -11.97 -3.04
C THR A 219 11.32 -11.57 -2.29
N SER A 220 11.88 -10.40 -2.62
CA SER A 220 13.11 -9.90 -2.01
C SER A 220 12.92 -9.54 -0.53
N ILE A 221 11.77 -8.94 -0.19
CA ILE A 221 11.42 -8.63 1.20
C ILE A 221 11.16 -9.91 2.01
N LEU A 222 10.36 -10.83 1.46
CA LEU A 222 10.00 -12.08 2.13
C LEU A 222 11.19 -13.05 2.29
N LYS A 223 12.37 -12.78 1.72
CA LYS A 223 13.59 -13.57 2.00
C LYS A 223 14.11 -13.39 3.42
N TRP A 224 13.94 -12.21 4.01
CA TRP A 224 14.48 -11.88 5.35
C TRP A 224 13.37 -11.53 6.35
N LEU A 225 12.19 -11.11 5.88
CA LEU A 225 11.11 -10.62 6.75
C LEU A 225 10.64 -11.64 7.81
N PRO A 226 10.46 -12.94 7.51
CA PRO A 226 10.03 -13.91 8.53
C PRO A 226 11.01 -14.04 9.71
N ASP A 227 12.31 -13.91 9.45
CA ASP A 227 13.35 -14.01 10.48
C ASP A 227 13.32 -12.77 11.39
N GLU A 228 13.17 -11.57 10.81
CA GLU A 228 13.05 -10.34 11.60
C GLU A 228 11.74 -10.28 12.40
N VAL A 229 10.63 -10.76 11.82
CA VAL A 229 9.33 -10.85 12.52
C VAL A 229 9.41 -11.79 13.72
N SER A 230 10.20 -12.86 13.63
CA SER A 230 10.40 -13.77 14.76
C SER A 230 11.13 -13.11 15.93
N ASN A 231 11.84 -12.01 15.70
CA ASN A 231 12.52 -11.22 16.73
C ASN A 231 11.67 -10.06 17.30
N PHE A 232 10.40 -9.91 16.91
CA PHE A 232 9.50 -8.86 17.42
C PHE A 232 9.15 -8.97 18.91
N GLU A 233 9.55 -10.04 19.58
CA GLU A 233 9.49 -10.13 21.05
C GLU A 233 10.52 -9.19 21.70
N ASN A 234 11.69 -9.03 21.06
CA ASN A 234 12.81 -8.26 21.61
C ASN A 234 12.93 -6.86 20.99
N VAL A 235 12.43 -6.66 19.77
CA VAL A 235 12.62 -5.41 19.00
C VAL A 235 11.28 -4.81 18.61
N SER A 236 11.14 -3.49 18.75
CA SER A 236 9.91 -2.74 18.41
C SER A 236 9.80 -2.35 16.93
N SER A 237 10.86 -2.59 16.13
CA SER A 237 10.93 -2.25 14.70
C SER A 237 11.70 -3.27 13.88
N LEU A 238 11.45 -3.29 12.58
CA LEU A 238 12.28 -4.02 11.61
C LEU A 238 13.64 -3.34 11.46
N THR A 239 14.70 -4.11 11.24
CA THR A 239 16.07 -3.56 11.08
C THR A 239 16.29 -2.99 9.69
N ARG A 240 15.72 -3.62 8.66
CA ARG A 240 15.86 -3.17 7.26
C ARG A 240 14.84 -2.12 6.85
N ILE A 241 13.73 -2.02 7.57
CA ILE A 241 12.67 -1.02 7.34
C ILE A 241 12.30 -0.39 8.69
N PRO A 242 13.19 0.42 9.29
CA PRO A 242 13.01 0.95 10.65
C PRO A 242 11.77 1.83 10.81
N SER A 243 11.29 2.40 9.70
CA SER A 243 10.04 3.17 9.64
C SER A 243 8.81 2.33 10.00
N VAL A 244 8.83 1.01 9.76
CA VAL A 244 7.73 0.09 10.07
C VAL A 244 7.97 -0.53 11.45
N LYS A 245 7.25 -0.01 12.45
CA LYS A 245 7.21 -0.53 13.81
C LYS A 245 6.24 -1.70 13.95
N LYS A 246 6.34 -2.47 15.04
CA LYS A 246 5.48 -3.63 15.33
C LYS A 246 3.98 -3.30 15.25
N TYR A 247 3.55 -2.16 15.81
CA TYR A 247 2.12 -1.77 15.84
C TYR A 247 1.54 -1.46 14.44
N ILE A 248 2.36 -0.99 13.50
CA ILE A 248 1.98 -0.69 12.10
C ILE A 248 2.42 -1.76 11.10
N PHE A 249 2.98 -2.87 11.56
CA PHE A 249 3.46 -3.95 10.70
C PHE A 249 2.37 -4.48 9.75
N HIS A 250 1.12 -4.53 10.22
CA HIS A 250 -0.02 -4.98 9.43
C HIS A 250 -0.19 -4.20 8.11
N LEU A 251 0.27 -2.94 8.05
CA LEU A 251 0.26 -2.13 6.82
C LEU A 251 1.24 -2.66 5.77
N LEU A 252 2.47 -2.99 6.17
CA LEU A 252 3.45 -3.64 5.29
C LEU A 252 2.92 -5.01 4.86
N TYR A 253 2.38 -5.78 5.80
CA TYR A 253 1.83 -7.10 5.51
C TYR A 253 0.70 -7.06 4.47
N LYS A 254 -0.24 -6.12 4.60
CA LYS A 254 -1.27 -5.84 3.59
C LYS A 254 -0.65 -5.56 2.22
N LYS A 255 0.38 -4.71 2.17
CA LYS A 255 1.01 -4.29 0.91
C LYS A 255 1.80 -5.39 0.22
N LEU A 256 2.36 -6.34 0.98
CA LEU A 256 2.99 -7.52 0.41
C LEU A 256 1.95 -8.45 -0.25
N PHE A 257 0.74 -8.58 0.31
CA PHE A 257 -0.36 -9.28 -0.35
C PHE A 257 -0.81 -8.58 -1.63
N ASP A 258 -1.07 -7.27 -1.56
CA ASP A 258 -1.45 -6.46 -2.74
C ASP A 258 -0.41 -6.64 -3.87
N GLY A 259 0.88 -6.52 -3.52
CA GLY A 259 1.99 -6.69 -4.44
C GLY A 259 2.09 -8.09 -5.04
N LEU A 260 1.84 -9.13 -4.24
CA LEU A 260 1.84 -10.50 -4.71
C LEU A 260 0.70 -10.72 -5.72
N ILE A 261 -0.52 -10.31 -5.39
CA ILE A 261 -1.72 -10.45 -6.25
C ILE A 261 -1.53 -9.70 -7.57
N LYS A 262 -1.11 -8.43 -7.52
CA LYS A 262 -0.84 -7.60 -8.72
C LYS A 262 0.32 -8.18 -9.53
N GLY A 263 1.38 -8.61 -8.85
CA GLY A 263 2.60 -9.12 -9.46
C GLY A 263 2.43 -10.45 -10.21
N ILE A 264 1.48 -11.30 -9.82
CA ILE A 264 1.20 -12.58 -10.51
C ILE A 264 0.84 -12.33 -11.98
N ASN A 265 -0.11 -11.43 -12.26
CA ASN A 265 -0.56 -11.17 -13.63
C ASN A 265 0.58 -10.59 -14.48
N ILE A 266 1.34 -9.64 -13.94
CA ILE A 266 2.48 -9.01 -14.64
C ILE A 266 3.55 -10.07 -14.97
N ALA A 267 3.94 -10.89 -14.00
CA ALA A 267 4.97 -11.90 -14.17
C ALA A 267 4.56 -13.01 -15.15
N LEU A 268 3.29 -13.43 -15.13
CA LEU A 268 2.78 -14.46 -16.05
C LEU A 268 2.66 -13.94 -17.50
N LEU A 269 2.29 -12.67 -17.70
CA LEU A 269 2.24 -12.05 -19.03
C LEU A 269 3.64 -11.83 -19.62
N ALA A 270 4.64 -11.56 -18.79
CA ALA A 270 6.04 -11.39 -19.23
C ALA A 270 6.68 -12.71 -19.73
N VAL A 271 6.03 -13.85 -19.49
CA VAL A 271 6.57 -15.17 -19.78
C VAL A 271 5.78 -15.89 -20.88
N ASN A 272 6.50 -16.43 -21.86
CA ASN A 272 5.92 -17.06 -23.06
C ASN A 272 5.91 -18.60 -23.06
N SER A 273 6.44 -19.26 -22.02
CA SER A 273 6.58 -20.72 -22.00
C SER A 273 6.15 -21.31 -20.66
N ASP A 274 5.50 -22.48 -20.70
CA ASP A 274 4.97 -23.16 -19.52
C ASP A 274 6.03 -23.49 -18.45
N PRO A 275 7.24 -23.99 -18.78
CA PRO A 275 8.27 -24.22 -17.77
C PRO A 275 8.65 -22.96 -16.98
N LYS A 276 8.67 -21.80 -17.64
CA LYS A 276 8.92 -20.52 -16.98
C LYS A 276 7.72 -20.08 -16.14
N ARG A 277 6.47 -20.32 -16.59
CA ARG A 277 5.25 -20.04 -15.81
C ARG A 277 5.19 -20.89 -14.54
N ILE A 278 5.62 -22.14 -14.62
CA ILE A 278 5.75 -23.05 -13.47
C ILE A 278 6.77 -22.50 -12.46
N LYS A 279 7.93 -22.02 -12.92
CA LYS A 279 8.89 -21.32 -12.04
C LYS A 279 8.30 -20.08 -11.37
N VAL A 280 7.50 -19.29 -12.09
CA VAL A 280 6.79 -18.15 -11.51
C VAL A 280 5.83 -18.62 -10.41
N TRP A 281 5.03 -19.67 -10.66
CA TRP A 281 4.13 -20.25 -9.65
C TRP A 281 4.87 -20.83 -8.45
N HIS A 282 6.01 -21.48 -8.65
CA HIS A 282 6.87 -21.95 -7.57
C HIS A 282 7.37 -20.78 -6.69
N ASN A 283 7.77 -19.67 -7.30
CA ASN A 283 8.16 -18.48 -6.54
C ASN A 283 6.97 -17.90 -5.75
N ILE A 284 5.79 -17.82 -6.37
CA ILE A 284 4.56 -17.33 -5.72
C ILE A 284 4.21 -18.20 -4.51
N THR A 285 4.20 -19.53 -4.66
CA THR A 285 3.87 -20.43 -3.54
C THR A 285 4.93 -20.41 -2.45
N SER A 286 6.20 -20.17 -2.79
CA SER A 286 7.28 -19.91 -1.81
C SER A 286 7.00 -18.68 -0.97
N ASN A 287 6.59 -17.57 -1.62
CA ASN A 287 6.19 -16.36 -0.92
C ASN A 287 4.96 -16.59 -0.03
N VAL A 288 3.98 -17.38 -0.48
CA VAL A 288 2.84 -17.78 0.35
C VAL A 288 3.29 -18.52 1.63
N GLN A 289 4.27 -19.43 1.56
CA GLN A 289 4.79 -20.09 2.76
C GLN A 289 5.35 -19.11 3.79
N LYS A 290 6.10 -18.11 3.31
CA LYS A 290 6.69 -17.06 4.15
C LYS A 290 5.64 -16.15 4.77
N LEU A 291 4.58 -15.80 4.02
CA LEU A 291 3.43 -15.06 4.57
C LEU A 291 2.69 -15.88 5.64
N VAL A 292 2.49 -17.18 5.42
CA VAL A 292 1.91 -18.10 6.40
C VAL A 292 2.76 -18.15 7.67
N GLN A 293 4.09 -18.25 7.54
CA GLN A 293 5.03 -18.24 8.66
C GLN A 293 4.89 -16.95 9.48
N ILE A 294 4.92 -15.78 8.83
CA ILE A 294 4.72 -14.47 9.48
C ILE A 294 3.40 -14.43 10.26
N CYS A 295 2.32 -14.90 9.64
CA CYS A 295 1.00 -14.91 10.29
C CYS A 295 0.95 -15.86 11.50
N LYS A 296 1.62 -17.02 11.42
CA LYS A 296 1.73 -18.00 12.52
C LYS A 296 2.56 -17.48 13.69
N THR A 297 3.60 -16.70 13.41
CA THR A 297 4.46 -16.10 14.43
C THR A 297 3.73 -14.96 15.16
N LEU A 298 3.05 -14.08 14.43
CA LEU A 298 2.45 -12.89 15.03
C LEU A 298 1.11 -13.17 15.71
N GLN A 299 0.24 -13.96 15.07
CA GLN A 299 -1.14 -14.26 15.51
C GLN A 299 -1.97 -13.05 15.99
N THR A 300 -1.60 -11.82 15.59
CA THR A 300 -2.34 -10.62 15.99
C THR A 300 -3.64 -10.49 15.22
N LYS A 301 -4.69 -9.94 15.85
CA LYS A 301 -6.01 -9.75 15.23
C LYS A 301 -5.94 -9.06 13.85
N PRO A 302 -5.14 -7.98 13.64
CA PRO A 302 -5.02 -7.34 12.32
C PRO A 302 -4.38 -8.25 11.26
N THR A 303 -3.34 -9.00 11.63
CA THR A 303 -2.63 -9.91 10.71
C THR A 303 -3.52 -11.06 10.28
N ILE A 304 -4.28 -11.64 11.22
CA ILE A 304 -5.25 -12.71 10.95
C ILE A 304 -6.37 -12.19 10.06
N ARG A 305 -6.91 -10.99 10.33
CA ARG A 305 -7.94 -10.35 9.50
C ARG A 305 -7.45 -10.18 8.06
N LEU A 306 -6.23 -9.67 7.86
CA LEU A 306 -5.64 -9.50 6.54
C LEU A 306 -5.46 -10.86 5.84
N PHE A 307 -5.00 -11.88 6.56
CA PHE A 307 -4.85 -13.23 5.98
C PHE A 307 -6.20 -13.81 5.52
N LEU A 308 -7.25 -13.69 6.33
CA LEU A 308 -8.62 -14.10 5.99
C LEU A 308 -9.19 -13.35 4.77
N ARG A 309 -8.80 -12.09 4.57
CA ARG A 309 -9.24 -11.29 3.42
C ARG A 309 -8.46 -11.62 2.15
N TYR A 310 -7.14 -11.68 2.22
CA TYR A 310 -6.27 -11.70 1.04
C TYR A 310 -5.86 -13.10 0.57
N MET A 311 -5.72 -14.07 1.48
CA MET A 311 -5.37 -15.44 1.08
C MET A 311 -6.45 -16.07 0.17
N PRO A 312 -7.76 -15.89 0.41
CA PRO A 312 -8.81 -16.31 -0.53
C PRO A 312 -8.64 -15.77 -1.95
N LEU A 313 -8.24 -14.50 -2.10
CA LEU A 313 -8.02 -13.87 -3.40
C LEU A 313 -6.86 -14.53 -4.15
N LEU A 314 -5.76 -14.82 -3.45
CA LEU A 314 -4.62 -15.55 -4.00
C LEU A 314 -5.01 -16.98 -4.42
N ILE A 315 -5.80 -17.69 -3.60
CA ILE A 315 -6.27 -19.04 -3.94
C ILE A 315 -7.19 -18.98 -5.17
N LYS A 316 -8.11 -18.01 -5.24
CA LYS A 316 -8.98 -17.78 -6.41
C LYS A 316 -8.14 -17.57 -7.68
N GLN A 317 -7.12 -16.72 -7.62
CA GLN A 317 -6.22 -16.46 -8.75
C GLN A 317 -5.39 -17.69 -9.13
N PHE A 318 -4.89 -18.45 -8.16
CA PHE A 318 -4.21 -19.73 -8.39
C PHE A 318 -5.12 -20.74 -9.07
N LEU A 319 -6.38 -20.88 -8.63
CA LEU A 319 -7.33 -21.81 -9.23
C LEU A 319 -7.69 -21.43 -10.66
N ASN A 320 -7.82 -20.13 -10.94
CA ASN A 320 -8.23 -19.65 -12.26
C ASN A 320 -7.08 -19.67 -13.27
N THR A 321 -5.86 -19.31 -12.86
CA THR A 321 -4.74 -19.10 -13.78
C THR A 321 -3.64 -20.14 -13.59
N GLY A 322 -3.37 -20.56 -12.35
CA GLY A 322 -2.32 -21.54 -12.05
C GLY A 322 -2.73 -22.96 -12.34
N MET A 323 -3.92 -23.37 -11.88
CA MET A 323 -4.40 -24.75 -12.00
C MET A 323 -4.39 -25.25 -13.46
N PRO A 324 -4.90 -24.51 -14.47
CA PRO A 324 -4.88 -24.99 -15.85
C PRO A 324 -3.45 -25.23 -16.38
N ILE A 325 -2.48 -24.38 -15.99
CA ILE A 325 -1.08 -24.52 -16.40
C ILE A 325 -0.46 -25.76 -15.75
N LEU A 326 -0.74 -25.99 -14.47
CA LEU A 326 -0.23 -27.14 -13.73
C LEU A 326 -0.86 -28.46 -14.21
N GLU A 327 -2.16 -28.47 -14.47
CA GLU A 327 -2.90 -29.60 -15.03
C GLU A 327 -2.29 -30.06 -16.37
N HIS A 328 -2.00 -29.12 -17.26
CA HIS A 328 -1.39 -29.41 -18.57
C HIS A 328 0.03 -29.99 -18.45
N ASN A 329 0.80 -29.54 -17.45
CA ASN A 329 2.22 -29.88 -17.34
C ASN A 329 2.53 -30.97 -16.29
N LEU A 330 1.53 -31.49 -15.57
CA LEU A 330 1.70 -32.47 -14.50
C LEU A 330 2.44 -33.74 -14.95
N LYS A 331 2.21 -34.20 -16.18
CA LYS A 331 2.87 -35.39 -16.75
C LYS A 331 4.36 -35.18 -17.08
N TYR A 332 4.76 -33.94 -17.36
CA TYR A 332 6.10 -33.60 -17.84
C TYR A 332 7.00 -33.01 -16.75
N GLN A 333 6.41 -32.35 -15.75
CA GLN A 333 7.10 -31.68 -14.65
C GLN A 333 6.48 -32.04 -13.30
N THR A 334 6.31 -33.34 -13.06
CA THR A 334 5.55 -33.88 -11.92
C THR A 334 6.08 -33.38 -10.57
N ASP A 335 7.39 -33.31 -10.39
CA ASP A 335 8.01 -32.90 -9.12
C ASP A 335 7.77 -31.41 -8.82
N ASP A 336 8.02 -30.55 -9.81
CA ASP A 336 7.81 -29.10 -9.68
C ASP A 336 6.32 -28.78 -9.42
N VAL A 337 5.42 -29.42 -10.18
CA VAL A 337 3.97 -29.25 -10.00
C VAL A 337 3.54 -29.75 -8.62
N THR A 338 4.00 -30.93 -8.20
CA THR A 338 3.66 -31.49 -6.88
C THR A 338 4.18 -30.61 -5.74
N SER A 339 5.38 -30.05 -5.87
CA SER A 339 5.95 -29.09 -4.91
C SER A 339 5.06 -27.85 -4.77
N ILE A 340 4.66 -27.25 -5.89
CA ILE A 340 3.77 -26.08 -5.93
C ILE A 340 2.45 -26.38 -5.21
N LEU A 341 1.83 -27.52 -5.50
CA LEU A 341 0.56 -27.91 -4.89
C LEU A 341 0.67 -28.14 -3.38
N LYS A 342 1.75 -28.78 -2.92
CA LYS A 342 2.04 -28.99 -1.49
C LYS A 342 2.18 -27.67 -0.75
N MET A 343 2.93 -26.73 -1.33
CA MET A 343 3.12 -25.41 -0.75
C MET A 343 1.80 -24.65 -0.69
N MET A 344 1.05 -24.58 -1.79
CA MET A 344 -0.25 -23.90 -1.77
C MET A 344 -1.22 -24.57 -0.77
N GLN A 345 -1.21 -25.90 -0.66
CA GLN A 345 -2.01 -26.63 0.33
C GLN A 345 -1.68 -26.23 1.76
N ASN A 346 -0.42 -26.04 2.13
CA ASN A 346 -0.06 -25.58 3.48
C ASN A 346 -0.73 -24.23 3.80
N GLY A 347 -0.71 -23.29 2.85
CA GLY A 347 -1.41 -22.01 3.00
C GLY A 347 -2.92 -22.17 3.16
N THR A 348 -3.54 -23.03 2.35
CA THR A 348 -4.97 -23.35 2.42
C THR A 348 -5.36 -24.03 3.73
N ARG A 349 -4.55 -24.98 4.24
CA ARG A 349 -4.78 -25.65 5.53
C ARG A 349 -4.68 -24.66 6.70
N TYR A 350 -3.74 -23.73 6.64
CA TYR A 350 -3.63 -22.70 7.66
C TYR A 350 -4.81 -21.71 7.62
N LEU A 351 -5.28 -21.33 6.42
CA LEU A 351 -6.51 -20.55 6.27
C LEU A 351 -7.72 -21.26 6.90
N HIS A 352 -7.85 -22.57 6.67
CA HIS A 352 -8.91 -23.39 7.28
C HIS A 352 -8.82 -23.38 8.81
N ALA A 353 -7.60 -23.56 9.37
CA ALA A 353 -7.39 -23.54 10.82
C ALA A 353 -7.78 -22.19 11.44
N ILE A 354 -7.43 -21.06 10.80
CA ILE A 354 -7.87 -19.72 11.22
C ILE A 354 -9.40 -19.62 11.19
N CYS A 355 -10.06 -20.13 10.15
CA CYS A 355 -11.51 -20.10 10.03
C CYS A 355 -12.20 -20.88 11.16
N CYS A 356 -11.65 -22.06 11.51
CA CYS A 356 -12.11 -22.86 12.64
C CYS A 356 -11.95 -22.11 13.97
N ASP A 357 -10.76 -21.55 14.23
CA ASP A 357 -10.46 -20.76 15.43
C ASP A 357 -11.37 -19.53 15.59
N CYS A 358 -11.62 -18.82 14.50
CA CYS A 358 -12.54 -17.67 14.50
C CYS A 358 -13.99 -18.06 14.80
N THR A 359 -14.42 -19.25 14.35
CA THR A 359 -15.76 -19.79 14.61
C THR A 359 -15.88 -20.20 16.08
N GLU A 360 -14.86 -20.89 16.61
CA GLU A 360 -14.80 -21.33 18.01
C GLU A 360 -14.83 -20.16 18.98
N LYS A 361 -13.99 -19.14 18.74
CA LYS A 361 -13.86 -17.95 19.60
C LYS A 361 -14.98 -16.92 19.42
N LYS A 362 -15.95 -17.16 18.54
CA LYS A 362 -17.06 -16.23 18.21
C LYS A 362 -16.60 -14.80 17.89
N ASN A 363 -15.50 -14.66 17.14
CA ASN A 363 -14.95 -13.36 16.75
C ASN A 363 -15.85 -12.67 15.70
N LEU A 364 -16.91 -11.98 16.15
CA LEU A 364 -17.94 -11.32 15.33
C LEU A 364 -17.37 -10.50 14.14
N PRO A 365 -16.31 -9.66 14.29
CA PRO A 365 -15.79 -8.85 13.18
C PRO A 365 -15.08 -9.67 12.08
N LEU A 366 -14.58 -10.86 12.43
CA LEU A 366 -13.87 -11.75 11.50
C LEU A 366 -14.81 -12.73 10.82
N PHE A 367 -15.97 -12.99 11.42
CA PHE A 367 -16.94 -13.98 10.96
C PHE A 367 -17.42 -13.72 9.52
N LYS A 368 -17.53 -12.45 9.10
CA LYS A 368 -17.93 -12.07 7.74
C LYS A 368 -17.02 -12.62 6.63
N TYR A 369 -15.74 -12.89 6.93
CA TYR A 369 -14.78 -13.43 5.96
C TYR A 369 -14.75 -14.96 5.92
N VAL A 370 -15.26 -15.63 6.95
CA VAL A 370 -15.12 -17.08 7.15
C VAL A 370 -15.83 -17.91 6.07
N PRO A 371 -17.10 -17.63 5.67
CA PRO A 371 -17.79 -18.45 4.67
C PRO A 371 -17.06 -18.51 3.32
N ALA A 372 -16.65 -17.35 2.80
CA ALA A 372 -15.92 -17.26 1.54
C ALA A 372 -14.54 -17.93 1.61
N ALA A 373 -13.83 -17.75 2.73
CA ALA A 373 -12.51 -18.37 2.95
C ALA A 373 -12.57 -19.91 3.04
N LYS A 374 -13.56 -20.46 3.75
CA LYS A 374 -13.78 -21.93 3.80
C LYS A 374 -14.14 -22.49 2.42
N SER A 375 -15.10 -21.86 1.73
CA SER A 375 -15.55 -22.28 0.41
C SER A 375 -14.40 -22.36 -0.61
N ILE A 376 -13.56 -21.33 -0.68
CA ILE A 376 -12.43 -21.34 -1.63
C ILE A 376 -11.34 -22.35 -1.24
N ALA A 377 -11.12 -22.58 0.06
CA ALA A 377 -10.17 -23.56 0.56
C ALA A 377 -10.59 -25.00 0.22
N GLU A 378 -11.87 -25.31 0.39
CA GLU A 378 -12.46 -26.60 0.00
C GLU A 378 -12.41 -26.79 -1.52
N LYS A 379 -12.82 -25.77 -2.29
CA LYS A 379 -12.75 -25.78 -3.76
C LYS A 379 -11.34 -26.08 -4.25
N PHE A 380 -10.31 -25.49 -3.62
CA PHE A 380 -8.92 -25.80 -3.94
C PHE A 380 -8.62 -27.29 -3.76
N ILE A 381 -8.99 -27.88 -2.63
CA ILE A 381 -8.71 -29.29 -2.36
C ILE A 381 -9.43 -30.21 -3.33
N TYR A 382 -10.70 -29.94 -3.64
CA TYR A 382 -11.44 -30.73 -4.63
C TYR A 382 -10.81 -30.64 -6.03
N ARG A 383 -10.38 -29.44 -6.44
CA ARG A 383 -9.68 -29.26 -7.73
C ARG A 383 -8.36 -30.02 -7.78
N VAL A 384 -7.55 -29.95 -6.74
CA VAL A 384 -6.28 -30.70 -6.68
C VAL A 384 -6.53 -32.21 -6.70
N LYS A 385 -7.50 -32.70 -5.91
CA LYS A 385 -7.89 -34.13 -5.91
C LYS A 385 -8.34 -34.57 -7.31
N GLY A 386 -9.20 -33.79 -7.96
CA GLY A 386 -9.67 -34.05 -9.32
C GLY A 386 -8.53 -34.12 -10.34
N MET A 387 -7.64 -33.13 -10.34
CA MET A 387 -6.46 -33.12 -11.22
C MET A 387 -5.58 -34.36 -11.04
N LEU A 388 -5.32 -34.78 -9.80
CA LEU A 388 -4.45 -35.92 -9.51
C LEU A 388 -5.06 -37.25 -9.97
N VAL A 389 -6.38 -37.42 -9.79
CA VAL A 389 -7.12 -38.60 -10.28
C VAL A 389 -7.11 -38.67 -11.80
N LEU A 390 -7.35 -37.54 -12.49
CA LEU A 390 -7.38 -37.48 -13.96
C LEU A 390 -6.02 -37.75 -14.62
N ASN A 391 -4.92 -37.67 -13.87
CA ASN A 391 -3.56 -37.86 -14.38
C ASN A 391 -2.89 -39.15 -13.90
N ASP A 392 -3.66 -40.12 -13.39
CA ASP A 392 -3.18 -41.43 -12.89
C ASP A 392 -1.98 -41.32 -11.94
N SER A 393 -1.90 -40.21 -11.21
CA SER A 393 -0.77 -39.92 -10.35
C SER A 393 -1.00 -40.59 -9.00
N ALA A 394 -0.54 -41.85 -8.85
CA ALA A 394 -0.59 -42.62 -7.60
C ALA A 394 0.06 -41.91 -6.39
N ALA A 395 0.85 -40.86 -6.65
CA ALA A 395 1.34 -39.92 -5.65
C ALA A 395 0.23 -39.11 -4.92
N ALA A 396 -1.06 -39.29 -5.25
CA ALA A 396 -2.19 -38.56 -4.68
C ALA A 396 -2.50 -38.81 -3.19
N PHE A 397 -1.81 -39.75 -2.53
CA PHE A 397 -2.18 -40.18 -1.18
C PHE A 397 -1.80 -39.20 -0.04
N TRP A 398 -1.03 -38.14 -0.32
CA TRP A 398 -0.64 -37.16 0.71
C TRP A 398 -1.70 -36.06 0.99
N MET A 399 -2.74 -35.94 0.17
CA MET A 399 -3.63 -34.76 0.23
C MET A 399 -4.52 -34.75 1.49
N GLY A 400 -4.84 -35.92 2.08
CA GLY A 400 -5.67 -36.03 3.28
C GLY A 400 -7.05 -35.34 3.17
N ASN A 401 -7.83 -35.34 4.26
CA ASN A 401 -9.02 -34.50 4.39
C ASN A 401 -8.71 -33.27 5.26
N LEU A 402 -9.47 -32.19 5.10
CA LEU A 402 -9.41 -31.07 6.05
C LEU A 402 -10.00 -31.55 7.36
N VAL A 403 -9.13 -31.64 8.38
CA VAL A 403 -9.55 -31.87 9.76
C VAL A 403 -9.78 -30.51 10.40
N ASN A 404 -10.88 -30.37 11.14
CA ASN A 404 -11.18 -29.14 11.86
C ASN A 404 -10.21 -29.02 13.05
N LYS A 405 -9.23 -28.11 12.93
CA LYS A 405 -8.25 -27.84 13.99
C LYS A 405 -8.20 -26.35 14.26
N ASN A 406 -8.05 -25.97 15.54
CA ASN A 406 -7.81 -24.58 15.91
C ASN A 406 -6.33 -24.19 15.74
N LEU A 407 -5.98 -22.93 16.05
CA LEU A 407 -4.60 -22.43 15.91
C LEU A 407 -3.61 -23.13 16.85
N ASP A 408 -4.09 -23.67 17.98
CA ASP A 408 -3.32 -24.49 18.91
C ASP A 408 -3.15 -25.94 18.44
N GLY A 409 -3.69 -26.30 17.27
CA GLY A 409 -3.61 -27.62 16.67
C GLY A 409 -4.55 -28.66 17.30
N ARG A 410 -5.44 -28.26 18.20
CA ARG A 410 -6.44 -29.14 18.82
C ARG A 410 -7.56 -29.42 17.83
N GLU A 411 -7.97 -30.68 17.75
CA GLU A 411 -9.07 -31.10 16.91
C GLU A 411 -10.40 -30.60 17.51
N ILE A 412 -11.15 -29.84 16.72
CA ILE A 412 -12.50 -29.40 17.07
C ILE A 412 -13.43 -30.50 16.58
N LEU A 413 -14.04 -31.22 17.51
CA LEU A 413 -15.11 -32.17 17.22
C LEU A 413 -16.25 -31.39 16.56
N SER A 414 -16.42 -31.55 15.25
CA SER A 414 -17.60 -31.01 14.56
C SER A 414 -18.81 -31.69 15.18
N GLN A 415 -19.72 -30.90 15.76
CA GLN A 415 -21.07 -31.33 16.11
C GLN A 415 -21.85 -31.65 14.82
N THR A 416 -21.48 -32.73 14.17
CA THR A 416 -22.17 -33.36 13.04
C THR A 416 -22.06 -34.86 13.21
N SER A 417 -22.59 -35.36 14.32
CA SER A 417 -23.02 -36.75 14.47
C SER A 417 -24.14 -36.79 15.51
N SER A 418 -25.37 -36.75 15.01
CA SER A 418 -26.62 -37.20 15.63
C SER A 418 -26.97 -36.65 17.02
N GLU A 419 -27.85 -35.64 17.04
CA GLU A 419 -29.05 -35.65 17.86
C GLU A 419 -30.06 -34.65 17.25
N GLU A 420 -31.19 -35.16 16.78
CA GLU A 420 -32.28 -34.37 16.24
C GLU A 420 -32.89 -33.51 17.35
N THR A 421 -32.70 -32.20 17.25
CA THR A 421 -33.58 -31.21 17.88
C THR A 421 -33.85 -30.13 16.83
N PRO A 422 -35.11 -29.75 16.55
CA PRO A 422 -35.43 -28.90 15.41
C PRO A 422 -35.03 -27.46 15.72
N LEU A 423 -33.82 -27.07 15.30
CA LEU A 423 -33.42 -25.67 15.24
C LEU A 423 -33.63 -25.16 13.81
N LEU A 424 -34.61 -24.27 13.73
CA LEU A 424 -35.07 -23.42 12.64
C LEU A 424 -34.05 -23.17 11.51
N ASP A 425 -34.40 -23.69 10.33
CA ASP A 425 -34.27 -23.10 8.99
C ASP A 425 -33.20 -22.00 8.81
N MET A 426 -31.92 -22.41 8.75
CA MET A 426 -30.77 -21.54 8.39
C MET A 426 -30.04 -22.02 7.12
N ASN A 427 -30.62 -22.96 6.37
CA ASN A 427 -29.99 -23.52 5.16
C ASN A 427 -30.40 -22.84 3.85
N LYS A 428 -31.41 -21.95 3.85
CA LYS A 428 -31.77 -21.19 2.64
C LYS A 428 -30.97 -19.89 2.43
N ASN A 429 -30.36 -19.35 3.48
CA ASN A 429 -29.55 -18.13 3.37
C ASN A 429 -28.14 -18.37 2.82
N LEU A 430 -27.66 -19.62 2.77
CA LEU A 430 -26.28 -19.92 2.35
C LEU A 430 -26.09 -19.80 0.83
N GLU A 431 -27.10 -20.13 0.02
CA GLU A 431 -27.02 -20.02 -1.45
C GLU A 431 -27.18 -18.56 -1.94
N GLU A 432 -27.98 -17.72 -1.27
CA GLU A 432 -28.07 -16.29 -1.59
C GLU A 432 -26.81 -15.50 -1.14
N LEU A 433 -26.16 -15.88 -0.03
CA LEU A 433 -24.91 -15.23 0.42
C LEU A 433 -23.70 -15.54 -0.48
N VAL A 434 -23.68 -16.70 -1.15
CA VAL A 434 -22.57 -17.09 -2.04
C VAL A 434 -22.55 -16.24 -3.32
N ASN A 435 -23.71 -15.80 -3.81
CA ASN A 435 -23.79 -14.87 -4.95
C ASN A 435 -23.51 -13.42 -4.54
N ALA A 436 -23.97 -12.97 -3.37
CA ALA A 436 -23.68 -11.61 -2.87
C ALA A 436 -22.22 -11.43 -2.38
N SER A 437 -21.55 -12.50 -1.93
CA SER A 437 -20.18 -12.41 -1.38
C SER A 437 -19.07 -12.36 -2.42
N SER A 438 -19.33 -12.78 -3.66
CA SER A 438 -18.37 -12.56 -4.77
C SER A 438 -18.20 -11.07 -5.08
N GLU A 439 -19.26 -10.26 -4.87
CA GLU A 439 -19.19 -8.80 -5.01
C GLU A 439 -18.42 -8.14 -3.85
N ILE A 440 -18.51 -8.65 -2.62
CA ILE A 440 -17.79 -8.09 -1.45
C ILE A 440 -16.25 -8.24 -1.59
N LEU A 441 -15.78 -9.32 -2.23
CA LEU A 441 -14.35 -9.54 -2.45
C LEU A 441 -13.76 -8.70 -3.59
N ASP A 442 -14.58 -8.31 -4.57
CA ASP A 442 -14.14 -7.56 -5.76
C ASP A 442 -14.50 -6.04 -5.69
N SER A 443 -15.52 -5.63 -4.93
CA SER A 443 -16.03 -4.24 -4.86
C SER A 443 -15.13 -3.27 -4.07
N ASP A 444 -14.35 -3.77 -3.12
CA ASP A 444 -13.59 -2.91 -2.18
C ASP A 444 -12.11 -2.69 -2.61
N LEU A 445 -11.81 -2.84 -3.91
CA LEU A 445 -10.51 -2.50 -4.51
C LEU A 445 -10.38 -0.99 -4.82
N GLY A 446 -11.46 -0.22 -4.62
CA GLY A 446 -11.55 1.20 -4.99
C GLY A 446 -11.76 2.20 -3.86
N GLU A 447 -11.88 1.77 -2.59
CA GLU A 447 -12.17 2.72 -1.51
C GLU A 447 -10.92 3.49 -1.05
N LYS A 448 -11.04 4.82 -1.12
CA LYS A 448 -10.19 5.77 -0.38
C LYS A 448 -10.21 5.40 1.11
N PRO A 449 -9.13 5.71 1.86
CA PRO A 449 -9.06 5.33 3.27
C PRO A 449 -10.22 6.00 4.03
N ILE A 450 -11.24 5.21 4.37
CA ILE A 450 -12.21 5.56 5.39
C ILE A 450 -11.51 5.27 6.72
N GLU A 451 -11.43 6.29 7.56
CA GLU A 451 -11.05 6.17 8.96
C GLU A 451 -12.05 5.23 9.65
N GLU A 452 -11.71 3.95 9.77
CA GLU A 452 -12.35 3.09 10.77
C GLU A 452 -11.70 3.42 12.12
N THR A 453 -12.41 4.22 12.92
CA THR A 453 -12.12 4.47 14.33
C THR A 453 -12.05 3.14 15.07
N GLU A 454 -10.88 2.80 15.57
CA GLU A 454 -10.70 1.72 16.55
C GLU A 454 -11.32 2.23 17.87
N ASP A 455 -12.51 1.74 18.22
CA ASP A 455 -13.05 1.85 19.58
C ASP A 455 -12.17 1.00 20.50
N GLU A 456 -11.17 1.63 21.11
CA GLU A 456 -10.46 1.12 22.28
C GLU A 456 -11.33 1.33 23.52
N ASN A 457 -12.26 0.39 23.77
CA ASN A 457 -12.75 0.14 25.12
C ASN A 457 -12.04 -1.13 25.62
N GLU A 458 -10.85 -0.94 26.20
CA GLU A 458 -10.32 -1.91 27.16
C GLU A 458 -11.01 -1.66 28.49
N ASP A 459 -11.83 -2.63 28.89
CA ASP A 459 -12.36 -2.77 30.23
C ASP A 459 -11.18 -2.78 31.23
N ILE A 460 -11.08 -1.72 32.02
CA ILE A 460 -10.28 -1.71 33.24
C ILE A 460 -11.12 -2.43 34.30
N ASP A 461 -10.84 -3.72 34.48
CA ASP A 461 -11.19 -4.43 35.70
C ASP A 461 -10.25 -4.01 36.85
N ASP A 462 -10.88 -3.87 38.01
CA ASP A 462 -10.39 -3.88 39.39
C ASP A 462 -9.87 -2.59 40.07
N LEU A 463 -10.75 -2.12 40.99
CA LEU A 463 -10.54 -1.55 42.34
C LEU A 463 -9.59 -0.34 42.54
#